data_AF-G2J3N1-F1
#
_entry.id   AF-G2J3N1-F1
#
_cell.length_a   1.000
_cell.length_b   1.000
_cell.length_c   1.000
_cell.angle_alpha   90.00
_cell.angle_beta   90.00
_cell.angle_gamma   90.00
#
_symmetry.space_group_name_H-M   'P 1'
#
loop_
_entity.id
_entity.type
_entity.pdbx_description
1 polymer ?
#
loop_
_entity_poly.entity_id
_entity_poly.type
_entity_poly.pdbx_seq_one_letter_code
_entity_poly.pdbx_strand_id
1 'polypeptide(L)'
;MDAALELKLLAAIQYVCFFYSALKVSLPTLVTFISYQMGQDAPPPDRIEHFLHLEKTQRTLEASFEVSLWKSVDGSWRLISLAPITDPDKAKRRLAEFPVSKSTQCAWCWQESKMPNLELHPEINTCRREPVPGRYLHRACARPWGLLRTLAESEMKHERI
;
A
#
# COMPACT_ATOMS: atom_id res chain seq x y z
N MET A 1 1.13 25.84 1.47
CA MET A 1 -0.26 25.36 1.44
C MET A 1 -0.79 25.48 2.85
N ASP A 2 -2.06 25.83 3.08
CA ASP A 2 -2.57 25.83 4.45
C ASP A 2 -2.83 24.41 4.95
N ALA A 3 -2.90 24.23 6.27
CA ALA A 3 -3.02 22.92 6.91
C ALA A 3 -4.35 22.19 6.58
N ALA A 4 -5.42 22.94 6.34
CA ALA A 4 -6.72 22.36 6.00
C ALA A 4 -6.70 21.74 4.60
N LEU A 5 -6.07 22.44 3.64
CA LEU A 5 -5.89 21.95 2.29
C LEU A 5 -4.92 20.75 2.23
N GLU A 6 -3.84 20.78 3.01
CA GLU A 6 -2.93 19.61 3.15
C GLU A 6 -3.70 18.38 3.64
N LEU A 7 -4.55 18.54 4.67
CA LEU A 7 -5.36 17.44 5.19
C LEU A 7 -6.34 16.89 4.14
N LYS A 8 -7.00 17.76 3.37
CA LYS A 8 -7.90 17.34 2.28
C LYS A 8 -7.15 16.55 1.21
N LEU A 9 -5.93 16.97 0.84
CA LEU A 9 -5.10 16.24 -0.11
C LEU A 9 -4.70 14.85 0.41
N LEU A 10 -4.24 14.77 1.66
CA LEU A 10 -3.87 13.49 2.28
C LEU A 10 -5.06 12.52 2.30
N ALA A 11 -6.25 13.00 2.66
CA ALA A 11 -7.49 12.21 2.65
C ALA A 11 -7.89 11.78 1.23
N ALA A 12 -7.76 12.66 0.23
CA ALA A 12 -8.04 12.31 -1.17
C ALA A 12 -7.07 11.25 -1.70
N ILE A 13 -5.78 11.36 -1.37
CA ILE A 13 -4.76 10.35 -1.70
C ILE A 13 -5.10 9.01 -1.05
N GLN A 14 -5.50 9.01 0.23
CA GLN A 14 -5.93 7.81 0.94
C GLN A 14 -7.14 7.15 0.27
N TYR A 15 -8.15 7.95 -0.11
CA TYR A 15 -9.32 7.44 -0.79
C TYR A 15 -8.97 6.74 -2.10
N VAL A 16 -8.20 7.42 -2.97
CA VAL A 16 -7.74 6.84 -4.25
C VAL A 16 -6.94 5.55 -3.99
N CYS A 17 -6.09 5.55 -2.97
CA CYS A 17 -5.31 4.38 -2.58
C CYS A 17 -6.18 3.19 -2.19
N PHE A 18 -7.19 3.41 -1.35
CA PHE A 18 -8.04 2.33 -0.84
C PHE A 18 -8.95 1.77 -1.94
N PHE A 19 -9.44 2.62 -2.84
CA PHE A 19 -10.25 2.20 -3.97
C PHE A 19 -9.52 1.19 -4.86
N TYR A 20 -8.23 1.41 -5.13
CA TYR A 20 -7.43 0.53 -5.99
C TYR A 20 -6.61 -0.53 -5.24
N SER A 21 -6.44 -0.40 -3.92
CA SER A 21 -5.55 -1.19 -3.04
C SER A 21 -4.05 -1.14 -3.39
N ALA A 22 -3.68 -1.29 -4.66
CA ALA A 22 -2.33 -1.13 -5.18
C ALA A 22 -2.39 -0.60 -6.61
N LEU A 23 -2.06 0.68 -6.80
CA LEU A 23 -2.13 1.38 -8.09
C LEU A 23 -0.73 1.63 -8.63
N LYS A 24 -0.49 1.41 -9.94
CA LYS A 24 0.70 1.86 -10.68
C LYS A 24 0.24 2.73 -11.86
N VAL A 25 0.62 4.01 -11.87
CA VAL A 25 0.20 4.98 -12.90
C VAL A 25 1.28 6.03 -13.18
N SER A 26 1.09 6.86 -14.21
CA SER A 26 1.90 8.06 -14.41
C SER A 26 1.54 9.14 -13.38
N LEU A 27 2.44 10.09 -13.15
CA LEU A 27 2.18 11.22 -12.24
C LEU A 27 0.98 12.08 -12.68
N PRO A 28 0.82 12.44 -13.97
CA PRO A 28 -0.37 13.18 -14.41
C PRO A 28 -1.67 12.44 -14.13
N THR A 29 -1.72 11.12 -14.37
CA THR A 29 -2.90 10.30 -14.07
C THR A 29 -3.20 10.26 -12.58
N LEU A 30 -2.18 10.13 -11.73
CA LEU A 30 -2.36 10.17 -10.29
C LEU A 30 -2.94 11.52 -9.83
N VAL A 31 -2.40 12.63 -10.34
CA VAL A 31 -2.91 13.98 -10.08
C VAL A 31 -4.36 14.10 -10.54
N THR A 32 -4.72 13.59 -11.72
CA THR A 32 -6.11 13.57 -12.19
C THR A 32 -7.05 12.86 -11.23
N PHE A 33 -6.67 11.68 -10.71
CA PHE A 33 -7.51 10.95 -9.75
C PHE A 33 -7.68 11.72 -8.43
N ILE A 34 -6.62 12.34 -7.92
CA ILE A 34 -6.68 13.15 -6.69
C ILE A 34 -7.55 14.39 -6.91
N SER A 35 -7.34 15.12 -8.00
CA SER A 35 -8.14 16.30 -8.36
C SER A 35 -9.62 15.94 -8.53
N TYR A 36 -9.91 14.84 -9.22
CA TYR A 36 -11.29 14.36 -9.37
C TYR A 36 -11.95 14.06 -8.02
N GLN A 37 -11.21 13.40 -7.12
CA GLN A 37 -11.70 13.09 -5.77
C GLN A 37 -11.94 14.34 -4.91
N MET A 38 -11.14 15.39 -5.09
CA MET A 38 -11.31 16.66 -4.37
C MET A 38 -12.39 17.57 -4.95
N GLY A 39 -12.77 17.38 -6.21
CA GLY A 39 -13.77 18.22 -6.89
C GLY A 39 -13.32 19.69 -6.99
N GLN A 40 -14.21 20.61 -6.63
CA GLN A 40 -13.97 22.06 -6.76
C GLN A 40 -12.90 22.59 -5.79
N ASP A 41 -12.58 21.84 -4.73
CA ASP A 41 -11.54 22.21 -3.76
C ASP A 41 -10.13 21.81 -4.21
N ALA A 42 -10.00 21.15 -5.37
CA ALA A 42 -8.72 20.69 -5.87
C ALA A 42 -7.78 21.87 -6.17
N PRO A 43 -6.56 21.90 -5.61
CA PRO A 43 -5.58 22.90 -6.01
C PRO A 43 -5.09 22.64 -7.44
N PRO A 44 -4.43 23.62 -8.07
CA PRO A 44 -3.80 23.46 -9.38
C PRO A 44 -2.91 22.20 -9.46
N PRO A 45 -2.88 21.48 -10.60
CA PRO A 45 -2.14 20.22 -10.75
C PRO A 45 -0.66 20.29 -10.35
N ASP A 46 0.03 21.38 -10.66
CA ASP A 46 1.42 21.64 -10.30
C ASP A 46 1.64 21.67 -8.78
N ARG A 47 0.67 22.16 -8.01
CA ARG A 47 0.73 22.15 -6.54
C ARG A 47 0.54 20.75 -5.98
N ILE A 48 -0.35 19.95 -6.57
CA ILE A 48 -0.53 18.54 -6.18
C ILE A 48 0.74 17.76 -6.49
N GLU A 49 1.30 17.97 -7.68
CA GLU A 49 2.55 17.34 -8.11
C GLU A 49 3.70 17.65 -7.15
N HIS A 50 3.91 18.94 -6.86
CA HIS A 50 4.90 19.38 -5.88
C HIS A 50 4.66 18.74 -4.50
N PHE A 51 3.41 18.70 -4.03
CA PHE A 51 3.05 18.11 -2.75
C PHE A 51 3.39 16.61 -2.67
N LEU A 52 3.15 15.83 -3.74
CA LEU A 52 3.48 14.39 -3.82
C LEU A 52 5.00 14.14 -3.81
N HIS A 53 5.78 15.08 -4.32
CA HIS A 53 7.24 15.00 -4.33
C HIS A 53 7.90 15.24 -2.97
N LEU A 54 7.19 15.84 -2.01
CA LEU A 54 7.76 16.13 -0.70
C LEU A 54 7.92 14.85 0.13
N GLU A 55 9.11 14.66 0.68
CA GLU A 55 9.39 13.54 1.58
C GLU A 55 8.49 13.55 2.83
N LYS A 56 8.20 14.75 3.37
CA LYS A 56 7.27 14.94 4.48
C LYS A 56 5.89 14.34 4.16
N THR A 57 5.40 14.54 2.94
CA THR A 57 4.11 14.00 2.50
C THR A 57 4.13 12.48 2.52
N GLN A 58 5.17 11.87 1.94
CA GLN A 58 5.34 10.42 1.91
C GLN A 58 5.38 9.82 3.34
N ARG A 59 6.16 10.42 4.23
CA ARG A 59 6.25 10.00 5.65
C ARG A 59 4.90 10.13 6.37
N THR A 60 4.17 11.21 6.12
CA THR A 60 2.86 11.47 6.74
C THR A 60 1.81 10.47 6.26
N LEU A 61 1.78 10.19 4.95
CA LEU A 61 0.89 9.20 4.35
C LEU A 61 1.11 7.81 4.97
N GLU A 62 2.38 7.39 5.08
CA GLU A 62 2.71 6.07 5.61
C GLU A 62 2.39 5.95 7.10
N ALA A 63 2.74 6.97 7.89
CA ALA A 63 2.60 6.94 9.33
C ALA A 63 1.15 7.14 9.81
N SER A 64 0.36 7.97 9.11
CA SER A 64 -0.94 8.44 9.62
C SER A 64 -2.14 8.10 8.73
N PHE A 65 -1.93 7.78 7.45
CA PHE A 65 -3.02 7.53 6.50
C PHE A 65 -2.98 6.11 5.93
N GLU A 66 -2.07 5.25 6.40
CA GLU A 66 -1.91 3.88 5.93
C GLU A 66 -1.73 3.80 4.40
N VAL A 67 -0.92 4.70 3.85
CA VAL A 67 -0.61 4.75 2.42
C VAL A 67 0.89 4.82 2.22
N SER A 68 1.43 3.94 1.38
CA SER A 68 2.81 4.07 0.90
C SER A 68 2.81 4.59 -0.54
N LEU A 69 3.58 5.64 -0.80
CA LEU A 69 3.70 6.29 -2.09
C LEU A 69 5.15 6.16 -2.60
N TRP A 70 5.34 5.52 -3.76
CA TRP A 70 6.67 5.26 -4.32
C TRP A 70 6.81 5.80 -5.72
N LYS A 71 8.00 6.32 -6.05
CA LYS A 71 8.39 6.68 -7.41
C LYS A 71 9.30 5.59 -7.98
N SER A 72 8.91 5.04 -9.13
CA SER A 72 9.67 4.04 -9.87
C SER A 72 10.75 4.70 -10.74
N VAL A 73 11.76 3.92 -11.13
CA VAL A 73 12.84 4.37 -12.03
C VAL A 73 12.32 4.77 -13.41
N ASP A 74 11.27 4.10 -13.89
CA ASP A 74 10.57 4.40 -15.16
C ASP A 74 9.71 5.68 -15.09
N GLY A 75 9.75 6.42 -13.98
CA GLY A 75 8.96 7.64 -13.76
C GLY A 75 7.51 7.38 -13.34
N SER A 76 7.07 6.11 -13.29
CA SER A 76 5.73 5.78 -12.79
C SER A 76 5.65 5.89 -11.26
N TRP A 77 4.45 6.14 -10.75
CA TRP A 77 4.15 6.22 -9.34
C TRP A 77 3.33 5.03 -8.89
N ARG A 78 3.57 4.60 -7.66
CA ARG A 78 2.86 3.51 -7.02
C ARG A 78 2.22 3.98 -5.74
N LEU A 79 0.95 3.68 -5.57
CA LEU A 79 0.15 4.04 -4.42
C LEU A 79 -0.40 2.77 -3.79
N ILE A 80 0.10 2.43 -2.61
CA ILE A 80 -0.14 1.13 -1.96
C ILE A 80 -0.89 1.34 -0.65
N SER A 81 -2.04 0.68 -0.52
CA SER A 81 -2.80 0.68 0.72
C SER A 81 -2.09 -0.20 1.73
N LEU A 82 -1.88 0.33 2.92
CA LEU A 82 -1.36 -0.38 4.08
C LEU A 82 -2.46 -0.67 5.10
N ALA A 83 -3.72 -0.39 4.75
CA ALA A 83 -4.86 -0.69 5.58
C ALA A 83 -5.13 -2.20 5.57
N PRO A 84 -5.36 -2.82 6.74
CA PRO A 84 -5.61 -4.24 6.83
C PRO A 84 -7.01 -4.58 6.29
N ILE A 85 -7.13 -5.76 5.68
CA ILE A 85 -8.43 -6.38 5.41
C ILE A 85 -9.07 -6.74 6.76
N THR A 86 -10.32 -6.36 6.98
CA THR A 86 -11.06 -6.59 8.24
C THR A 86 -11.97 -7.82 8.19
N ASP A 87 -12.18 -8.39 7.02
CA ASP A 87 -13.01 -9.58 6.78
C ASP A 87 -12.12 -10.84 6.81
N PRO A 88 -12.31 -11.77 7.78
CA PRO A 88 -11.48 -12.95 7.89
C PRO A 88 -11.49 -13.88 6.68
N ASP A 89 -12.62 -14.00 5.96
CA ASP A 89 -12.72 -14.87 4.78
C ASP A 89 -11.98 -14.26 3.59
N LYS A 90 -12.03 -12.93 3.46
CA LYS A 90 -11.16 -12.23 2.50
C LYS A 90 -9.70 -12.35 2.89
N ALA A 91 -9.37 -12.29 4.17
CA ALA A 91 -8.00 -12.49 4.66
C ALA A 91 -7.49 -13.90 4.32
N LYS A 92 -8.26 -14.96 4.63
CA LYS A 92 -7.92 -16.36 4.28
C LYS A 92 -7.68 -16.52 2.78
N ARG A 93 -8.57 -15.98 1.93
CA ARG A 93 -8.42 -15.99 0.47
C ARG A 93 -7.16 -15.26 0.02
N ARG A 94 -6.91 -14.07 0.56
CA ARG A 94 -5.75 -13.26 0.21
C ARG A 94 -4.43 -13.94 0.59
N LEU A 95 -4.37 -14.64 1.72
CA LEU A 95 -3.20 -15.43 2.11
C LEU A 95 -2.99 -16.62 1.18
N ALA A 96 -4.05 -17.23 0.64
CA ALA A 96 -3.92 -18.36 -0.28
C ALA A 96 -3.38 -17.94 -1.66
N GLU A 97 -3.57 -16.68 -2.05
CA GLU A 97 -3.10 -16.15 -3.33
C GLU A 97 -1.58 -15.98 -3.36
N PHE A 98 -1.03 -16.13 -4.57
CA PHE A 98 0.36 -15.81 -4.90
C PHE A 98 0.40 -14.82 -6.05
N PRO A 99 1.38 -13.91 -6.06
CA PRO A 99 1.63 -13.08 -7.24
C PRO A 99 2.08 -13.95 -8.42
N VAL A 100 1.97 -13.39 -9.63
CA VAL A 100 2.39 -14.06 -10.88
C VAL A 100 3.85 -14.53 -10.79
N SER A 101 4.73 -13.66 -10.29
CA SER A 101 6.12 -13.99 -10.00
C SER A 101 6.38 -14.06 -8.50
N LYS A 102 6.58 -15.28 -7.99
CA LYS A 102 6.80 -15.55 -6.58
C LYS A 102 8.15 -15.07 -6.04
N SER A 103 9.11 -14.80 -6.91
CA SER A 103 10.48 -14.39 -6.53
C SER A 103 10.73 -12.89 -6.70
N THR A 104 9.94 -12.21 -7.52
CA THR A 104 10.19 -10.80 -7.86
C THR A 104 9.06 -9.85 -7.46
N GLN A 105 7.92 -10.35 -7.00
CA GLN A 105 6.78 -9.53 -6.60
C GLN A 105 6.44 -9.68 -5.11
N CYS A 106 6.02 -8.57 -4.51
CA CYS A 106 5.50 -8.52 -3.14
C CYS A 106 4.18 -9.28 -3.02
N ALA A 107 4.02 -10.14 -2.01
CA ALA A 107 2.78 -10.88 -1.77
C ALA A 107 1.58 -9.98 -1.42
N TRP A 108 1.82 -8.81 -0.81
CA TRP A 108 0.77 -7.86 -0.46
C TRP A 108 0.30 -7.01 -1.64
N CYS A 109 1.21 -6.28 -2.29
CA CYS A 109 0.85 -5.30 -3.32
C CYS A 109 1.12 -5.75 -4.77
N TRP A 110 1.67 -6.96 -4.95
CA TRP A 110 2.01 -7.57 -6.25
C TRP A 110 2.98 -6.75 -7.11
N GLN A 111 3.64 -5.77 -6.50
CA GLN A 111 4.60 -4.89 -7.14
C GLN A 111 5.99 -5.51 -7.14
N GLU A 112 6.73 -5.32 -8.25
CA GLU A 112 8.12 -5.77 -8.37
C GLU A 112 9.13 -4.96 -7.54
N SER A 113 10.23 -5.60 -7.15
CA SER A 113 11.36 -5.01 -6.39
C SER A 113 12.34 -4.17 -7.21
N LYS A 114 12.07 -3.92 -8.50
CA LYS A 114 12.99 -3.19 -9.41
C LYS A 114 13.03 -1.68 -9.14
N MET A 115 13.05 -1.29 -7.87
CA MET A 115 13.09 0.09 -7.42
C MET A 115 14.22 0.27 -6.41
N PRO A 116 15.01 1.35 -6.50
CA PRO A 116 15.98 1.69 -5.48
C PRO A 116 15.27 1.82 -4.13
N ASN A 117 15.79 1.15 -3.10
CA ASN A 117 15.28 1.16 -1.73
C ASN A 117 13.97 0.39 -1.46
N LEU A 118 13.47 -0.39 -2.42
CA LEU A 118 12.31 -1.28 -2.24
C LEU A 118 12.72 -2.72 -2.43
N GLU A 119 13.42 -3.21 -1.41
CA GLU A 119 13.83 -4.61 -1.33
C GLU A 119 12.66 -5.51 -0.91
N LEU A 120 12.68 -6.72 -1.47
CA LEU A 120 11.78 -7.78 -1.07
C LEU A 120 12.46 -8.62 0.01
N HIS A 121 11.82 -8.69 1.17
CA HIS A 121 12.26 -9.51 2.28
C HIS A 121 11.39 -10.77 2.34
N PRO A 122 11.96 -11.95 2.61
CA PRO A 122 11.17 -13.15 2.75
C PRO A 122 10.18 -12.99 3.91
N GLU A 123 8.96 -13.49 3.71
CA GLU A 123 8.03 -13.64 4.81
C GLU A 123 8.60 -14.64 5.82
N ILE A 124 8.57 -14.29 7.10
CA ILE A 124 8.96 -15.20 8.17
C ILE A 124 7.71 -15.83 8.80
N ASN A 125 7.67 -17.16 8.82
CA ASN A 125 6.66 -17.90 9.55
C ASN A 125 6.84 -17.64 11.06
N THR A 126 5.81 -17.14 11.72
CA THR A 126 5.83 -16.77 13.14
C THR A 126 6.02 -17.96 14.06
N CYS A 127 5.54 -19.15 13.68
CA CYS A 127 5.61 -20.36 14.50
C CYS A 127 6.99 -21.03 14.43
N ARG A 128 7.60 -21.07 13.24
CA ARG A 128 8.88 -21.79 12.99
C ARG A 128 10.08 -20.87 12.86
N ARG A 129 9.87 -19.55 12.74
CA ARG A 129 10.89 -18.55 12.41
C ARG A 129 11.66 -18.83 11.12
N GLU A 130 11.03 -19.56 10.21
CA GLU A 130 11.59 -19.95 8.92
C GLU A 130 10.97 -19.11 7.78
N PRO A 131 11.73 -18.80 6.72
CA PRO A 131 11.18 -18.18 5.51
C PRO A 131 10.05 -19.02 4.90
N VAL A 132 8.96 -18.38 4.48
CA VAL A 132 7.90 -19.02 3.69
C VAL A 132 8.34 -19.04 2.21
N PRO A 133 8.51 -20.22 1.58
CA PRO A 133 9.00 -20.28 0.20
C PRO A 133 8.10 -19.52 -0.78
N GLY A 134 8.72 -18.69 -1.63
CA GLY A 134 8.01 -17.95 -2.68
C GLY A 134 7.09 -16.85 -2.16
N ARG A 135 7.25 -16.41 -0.90
CA ARG A 135 6.56 -15.24 -0.35
C ARG A 135 7.56 -14.21 0.13
N TYR A 136 7.51 -13.05 -0.51
CA TYR A 136 8.35 -11.92 -0.17
C TYR A 136 7.49 -10.67 -0.05
N LEU A 137 7.93 -9.72 0.76
CA LEU A 137 7.19 -8.50 1.10
C LEU A 137 8.14 -7.31 1.08
N HIS A 138 7.65 -6.16 0.60
CA HIS A 138 8.32 -4.89 0.88
C HIS A 138 8.20 -4.56 2.38
N ARG A 139 9.17 -3.82 2.92
CA ARG A 139 9.20 -3.42 4.33
C ARG A 139 7.87 -2.82 4.82
N ALA A 140 7.32 -1.85 4.09
CA ALA A 140 6.04 -1.21 4.45
C ALA A 140 4.85 -2.20 4.40
N CYS A 141 4.92 -3.20 3.53
CA CYS A 141 3.87 -4.20 3.36
C CYS A 141 3.89 -5.34 4.40
N ALA A 142 4.98 -5.49 5.15
CA ALA A 142 5.11 -6.55 6.14
C ALA A 142 4.10 -6.42 7.29
N ARG A 143 3.87 -5.19 7.77
CA ARG A 143 2.90 -4.91 8.84
C ARG A 143 1.47 -5.33 8.48
N PRO A 144 0.85 -4.85 7.39
CA PRO A 144 -0.51 -5.24 7.03
C PRO A 144 -0.63 -6.74 6.73
N TRP A 145 0.41 -7.37 6.15
CA TRP A 145 0.43 -8.82 5.94
C TRP A 145 0.37 -9.61 7.26
N GLY A 146 1.14 -9.19 8.28
CA GLY A 146 1.11 -9.82 9.60
C GLY A 146 -0.23 -9.67 10.32
N LEU A 147 -0.87 -8.51 10.20
CA LEU A 147 -2.23 -8.29 10.73
C LEU A 147 -3.25 -9.21 10.05
N LEU A 148 -3.14 -9.34 8.73
CA LEU A 148 -4.02 -10.19 7.93
C LEU A 148 -3.88 -11.67 8.31
N ARG A 149 -2.66 -12.15 8.62
CA ARG A 149 -2.44 -13.48 9.20
C ARG A 149 -3.08 -13.66 10.56
N THR A 150 -2.89 -12.69 11.44
CA THR A 150 -3.46 -12.73 12.80
C THR A 150 -4.98 -12.85 12.75
N LEU A 151 -5.62 -12.09 11.85
CA LEU A 151 -7.07 -12.13 11.64
C LEU A 151 -7.55 -13.48 11.11
N ALA A 152 -6.82 -14.07 10.14
CA ALA A 152 -7.17 -15.40 9.61
C ALA A 152 -7.04 -16.50 10.67
N GLU A 153 -6.04 -16.40 11.56
CA GLU A 153 -5.77 -17.37 12.63
C GLU A 153 -6.74 -17.25 13.82
N SER A 154 -7.27 -16.06 14.12
CA SER A 154 -8.18 -15.85 15.26
C SER A 154 -9.55 -16.53 15.10
N GLU A 155 -10.06 -16.60 13.87
CA GLU A 155 -11.30 -17.34 13.55
C GLU A 155 -11.10 -18.85 13.67
N MET A 156 -9.95 -19.38 13.25
CA MET A 156 -9.66 -20.82 13.34
C MET A 156 -9.64 -21.36 14.78
N LYS A 157 -9.48 -20.50 15.79
CA LYS A 157 -9.58 -20.87 17.20
C LYS A 157 -11.02 -20.88 17.71
N HIS A 158 -11.90 -20.07 17.16
CA HIS A 158 -13.31 -20.02 17.55
C HIS A 158 -14.12 -21.16 16.91
N GLU A 159 -13.75 -21.62 15.71
CA GLU A 159 -14.39 -22.76 15.03
C GLU A 159 -14.03 -24.13 15.66
N ARG A 160 -13.09 -24.20 16.60
CA ARG A 160 -12.60 -25.44 17.23
C ARG A 160 -13.07 -25.65 18.68
N ILE A 161 -14.04 -24.86 19.15
CA ILE A 161 -14.66 -24.96 20.48
C ILE A 161 -16.08 -25.50 20.34
#